data_AF-A0A0A0IDN1-F1
#
_entry.id   AF-A0A0A0IDN1-F1
#
_cell.length_a   1.000
_cell.length_b   1.000
_cell.length_c   1.000
_cell.angle_alpha   90.00
_cell.angle_beta   90.00
_cell.angle_gamma   90.00
#
_symmetry.space_group_name_H-M   'P 1'
#
loop_
_entity.id
_entity.type
_entity.pdbx_description
1 polymer ?
#
loop_
_entity_poly.entity_id
_entity_poly.type
_entity_poly.pdbx_seq_one_letter_code
_entity_poly.pdbx_strand_id
1 'polypeptide(L)'
;MNDILGFGKFIAEKRKSLGLTLRGTAAELGIAPAYLSDIEKGRRYPPDIDKLMQIAKILKLTEDEKNTMFDLAGEGKNTIAPDLPEYIMSSEKVRVALRKAREVATEEDWDDFFKKLSGKGGKA
;
A
#
# COMPACT_ATOMS: atom_id res chain seq x y z
N MET A 1 10.99 8.28 11.50
CA MET A 1 10.45 9.53 10.91
C MET A 1 9.32 9.07 10.01
N ASN A 2 8.07 9.45 10.27
CA ASN A 2 6.95 8.98 9.43
C ASN A 2 7.09 9.59 8.04
N ASP A 3 7.38 8.78 7.02
CA ASP A 3 7.55 9.28 5.66
C ASP A 3 6.20 9.42 4.94
N ILE A 4 5.38 10.35 5.44
CA ILE A 4 4.12 10.76 4.79
C ILE A 4 4.41 11.35 3.40
N LEU A 5 5.64 11.89 3.22
CA LEU A 5 6.08 12.47 1.97
C LEU A 5 6.28 11.40 0.88
N GLY A 6 6.73 10.20 1.23
CA GLY A 6 6.87 9.06 0.33
C GLY A 6 5.55 8.68 -0.34
N PHE A 7 4.49 8.49 0.46
CA PHE A 7 3.14 8.22 -0.05
C PHE A 7 2.63 9.35 -0.97
N GLY A 8 2.70 10.60 -0.50
CA GLY A 8 2.22 11.74 -1.28
C GLY A 8 2.93 11.91 -2.63
N LYS A 9 4.26 11.73 -2.63
CA LYS A 9 5.07 11.79 -3.86
C LYS A 9 4.70 10.68 -4.84
N PHE A 10 4.57 9.44 -4.37
CA PHE A 10 4.19 8.31 -5.21
C PHE A 10 2.85 8.57 -5.94
N ILE A 11 1.83 9.05 -5.22
CA ILE A 11 0.53 9.41 -5.79
C ILE A 11 0.68 10.53 -6.84
N ALA A 12 1.43 11.58 -6.51
CA ALA A 12 1.63 12.72 -7.41
C ALA A 12 2.35 12.32 -8.70
N GLU A 13 3.38 11.47 -8.59
CA GLU A 13 4.17 10.98 -9.73
C GLU A 13 3.34 10.10 -10.65
N LYS A 14 2.61 9.11 -10.10
CA LYS A 14 1.71 8.24 -10.88
C LYS A 14 0.59 9.00 -11.56
N ARG A 15 -0.02 9.97 -10.86
CA ARG A 15 -1.03 10.83 -11.47
C ARG A 15 -0.47 11.61 -12.65
N LYS A 16 0.70 12.22 -12.49
CA LYS A 16 1.35 13.02 -13.55
C LYS A 16 1.80 12.16 -14.73
N SER A 17 2.33 10.95 -14.50
CA SER A 17 2.74 10.05 -15.58
C SER A 17 1.56 9.59 -16.45
N LEU A 18 0.35 9.57 -15.90
CA LEU A 18 -0.88 9.28 -16.63
C LEU A 18 -1.52 10.52 -17.28
N GLY A 19 -0.91 11.70 -17.16
CA GLY A 19 -1.48 12.96 -17.67
C GLY A 19 -2.74 13.41 -16.93
N LEU A 20 -3.02 12.85 -15.75
CA LEU A 20 -4.23 13.18 -14.99
C LEU A 20 -4.05 14.52 -14.26
N THR A 21 -5.04 15.39 -14.36
CA THR A 21 -5.03 16.68 -13.66
C THR A 21 -5.42 16.50 -12.19
N LEU A 22 -4.84 17.32 -11.29
CA LEU A 22 -5.20 17.30 -9.87
C LEU A 22 -6.71 17.46 -9.65
N ARG A 23 -7.36 18.39 -10.39
CA ARG A 23 -8.81 18.64 -10.26
C ARG A 23 -9.64 17.47 -10.79
N GLY A 24 -9.24 16.88 -11.92
CA GLY A 24 -9.93 15.71 -12.49
C GLY A 24 -9.85 14.51 -11.56
N THR A 25 -8.65 14.17 -11.08
CA THR A 25 -8.46 13.07 -10.13
C THR A 25 -9.22 13.30 -8.82
N ALA A 26 -9.21 14.53 -8.28
CA ALA A 26 -9.97 14.84 -7.08
C ALA A 26 -11.49 14.68 -7.29
N ALA A 27 -12.01 15.09 -8.45
CA ALA A 27 -13.42 14.91 -8.81
C ALA A 27 -13.79 13.42 -8.92
N GLU A 28 -12.97 12.60 -9.58
CA GLU A 28 -13.17 11.15 -9.67
C GLU A 28 -13.12 10.46 -8.29
N LEU A 29 -12.26 10.94 -7.39
CA LEU A 29 -12.15 10.47 -6.01
C LEU A 29 -13.29 10.98 -5.10
N GLY A 30 -14.12 11.93 -5.57
CA GLY A 30 -15.17 12.57 -4.78
C GLY A 30 -14.62 13.40 -3.61
N ILE A 31 -13.45 14.03 -3.78
CA ILE A 31 -12.79 14.84 -2.73
C ILE A 31 -12.48 16.25 -3.22
N ALA A 32 -12.22 17.17 -2.30
CA ALA A 32 -11.77 18.51 -2.66
C ALA A 32 -10.37 18.49 -3.30
N PRO A 33 -10.10 19.27 -4.37
CA PRO A 33 -8.76 19.37 -4.96
C PRO A 33 -7.67 19.80 -3.98
N ALA A 34 -8.02 20.65 -3.01
CA ALA A 34 -7.11 21.05 -1.93
C ALA A 34 -6.71 19.86 -1.04
N TYR A 35 -7.66 18.96 -0.75
CA TYR A 35 -7.40 17.75 0.03
C TYR A 35 -6.44 16.81 -0.69
N LEU A 36 -6.64 16.56 -1.99
CA LEU A 36 -5.70 15.78 -2.79
C LEU A 36 -4.32 16.46 -2.86
N SER A 37 -4.27 17.79 -2.99
CA SER A 37 -2.99 18.51 -2.98
C SER A 37 -2.24 18.36 -1.67
N ASP A 38 -2.95 18.38 -0.54
CA ASP A 38 -2.34 18.21 0.77
C ASP A 38 -1.82 16.78 0.98
N ILE A 39 -2.53 15.77 0.49
CA ILE A 39 -2.05 14.39 0.47
C ILE A 39 -0.76 14.29 -0.35
N GLU A 40 -0.75 14.79 -1.60
CA GLU A 40 0.41 14.72 -2.49
C GLU A 40 1.66 15.45 -1.94
N LYS A 41 1.44 16.45 -1.08
CA LYS A 41 2.52 17.22 -0.43
C LYS A 41 2.90 16.69 0.95
N GLY A 42 2.34 15.56 1.37
CA GLY A 42 2.61 14.94 2.67
C GLY A 42 2.07 15.76 3.86
N ARG A 43 1.11 16.67 3.64
CA ARG A 43 0.46 17.47 4.70
C ARG A 43 -0.74 16.78 5.33
N ARG A 44 -1.16 15.65 4.77
CA ARG A 44 -2.22 14.79 5.29
C ARG A 44 -1.72 13.36 5.32
N TYR A 45 -2.15 12.61 6.33
CA TYR A 45 -1.93 11.18 6.38
C TYR A 45 -2.56 10.48 5.16
N PRO A 46 -2.03 9.31 4.77
CA PRO A 46 -2.68 8.45 3.80
C PRO A 46 -4.15 8.21 4.19
N PRO A 47 -5.09 8.14 3.24
CA PRO A 47 -6.49 7.95 3.57
C PRO A 47 -6.77 6.50 4.05
N ASP A 48 -8.03 6.15 4.26
CA ASP A 48 -8.45 4.79 4.62
C ASP A 48 -8.31 3.80 3.44
N ILE A 49 -8.45 2.51 3.73
CA ILE A 49 -8.28 1.44 2.74
C ILE A 49 -9.26 1.58 1.56
N ASP A 50 -10.51 1.97 1.81
CA ASP A 50 -11.51 2.15 0.76
C ASP A 50 -11.10 3.25 -0.23
N LYS A 51 -10.58 4.38 0.28
CA LYS A 51 -10.08 5.45 -0.57
C LYS A 51 -8.78 5.05 -1.27
N LEU A 52 -7.89 4.31 -0.60
CA LEU A 52 -6.68 3.77 -1.23
C LEU A 52 -7.03 2.84 -2.40
N MET A 53 -8.03 1.99 -2.26
CA MET A 53 -8.51 1.13 -3.35
C MET A 53 -9.06 1.95 -4.53
N GLN A 54 -9.78 3.05 -4.27
CA GLN A 54 -10.23 3.97 -5.32
C GLN A 54 -9.05 4.65 -6.02
N ILE A 55 -8.05 5.10 -5.25
CA ILE A 55 -6.82 5.69 -5.79
C ILE A 55 -6.09 4.70 -6.69
N ALA A 56 -5.90 3.45 -6.25
CA ALA A 56 -5.27 2.41 -7.04
C ALA A 56 -5.98 2.19 -8.38
N LYS A 57 -7.32 2.18 -8.38
CA LYS A 57 -8.12 2.03 -9.59
C LYS A 57 -7.97 3.22 -10.54
N ILE A 58 -8.06 4.45 -10.04
CA ILE A 58 -7.96 5.67 -10.87
C ILE A 58 -6.57 5.82 -11.46
N LEU A 59 -5.54 5.51 -10.66
CA LEU A 59 -4.15 5.53 -11.08
C LEU A 59 -3.73 4.27 -11.84
N LYS A 60 -4.66 3.35 -12.13
CA LYS A 60 -4.43 2.12 -12.90
C LYS A 60 -3.19 1.35 -12.43
N LEU A 61 -3.01 1.28 -11.11
CA LEU A 61 -1.82 0.67 -10.52
C LEU A 61 -1.79 -0.83 -10.84
N THR A 62 -0.61 -1.34 -11.13
CA THR A 62 -0.36 -2.79 -11.12
C THR A 62 -0.46 -3.35 -9.71
N GLU A 63 -0.51 -4.67 -9.55
CA GLU A 63 -0.55 -5.27 -8.20
C GLU A 63 0.71 -4.89 -7.38
N ASP A 64 1.89 -4.88 -8.00
CA ASP A 64 3.14 -4.48 -7.33
C ASP A 64 3.14 -3.00 -6.93
N GLU A 65 2.62 -2.12 -7.79
CA GLU A 65 2.48 -0.70 -7.50
C GLU A 65 1.45 -0.44 -6.39
N LYS A 66 0.38 -1.23 -6.36
CA LYS A 66 -0.64 -1.19 -5.33
C LYS A 66 -0.08 -1.66 -3.97
N ASN A 67 0.70 -2.73 -3.95
CA ASN A 67 1.41 -3.18 -2.74
C ASN A 67 2.36 -2.09 -2.24
N THR A 68 3.16 -1.51 -3.14
CA THR A 68 4.05 -0.37 -2.83
C THR A 68 3.26 0.80 -2.22
N MET A 69 2.10 1.13 -2.78
CA MET A 69 1.24 2.19 -2.24
C MET A 69 0.75 1.87 -0.82
N PHE A 70 0.38 0.62 -0.54
CA PHE A 70 -0.06 0.20 0.79
C PHE A 70 1.08 0.21 1.81
N ASP A 71 2.28 -0.22 1.43
CA ASP A 71 3.47 -0.15 2.29
C ASP A 71 3.75 1.31 2.68
N LEU A 72 3.79 2.21 1.70
CA LEU A 72 3.96 3.66 1.93
C LEU A 72 2.83 4.24 2.80
N ALA A 73 1.60 3.74 2.64
CA ALA A 73 0.47 4.18 3.45
C ALA A 73 0.57 3.71 4.91
N GLY A 74 1.08 2.50 5.14
CA GLY A 74 1.38 1.96 6.46
C GLY A 74 2.51 2.73 7.14
N GLU A 75 3.64 2.90 6.44
CA GLU A 75 4.81 3.65 6.91
C GLU A 75 4.45 5.09 7.30
N GLY A 76 3.66 5.79 6.47
CA GLY A 76 3.20 7.14 6.76
C GLY A 76 2.37 7.26 8.05
N LYS A 77 1.74 6.17 8.49
CA LYS A 77 0.96 6.10 9.74
C LYS A 77 1.69 5.35 10.87
N ASN A 78 2.92 4.88 10.64
CA ASN A 78 3.67 4.01 11.56
C ASN A 78 2.88 2.74 11.96
N THR A 79 2.29 2.08 10.95
CA THR A 79 1.52 0.83 11.06
C THR A 79 1.87 -0.09 9.90
N ILE A 80 1.44 -1.35 9.96
CA ILE A 80 1.48 -2.26 8.83
C ILE A 80 0.65 -1.72 7.65
N ALA A 81 0.97 -2.21 6.45
CA ALA A 81 0.23 -1.93 5.22
C ALA A 81 -1.28 -2.15 5.43
N PRO A 82 -2.17 -1.22 5.04
CA PRO A 82 -3.58 -1.25 5.42
C PRO A 82 -4.41 -2.45 4.93
N ASP A 83 -3.91 -3.21 3.96
CA ASP A 83 -4.55 -4.39 3.38
C ASP A 83 -4.21 -5.70 4.13
N LEU A 84 -3.11 -5.74 4.87
CA LEU A 84 -2.66 -6.93 5.60
C LEU A 84 -3.46 -7.27 6.88
N PRO A 85 -3.97 -6.32 7.69
CA PRO A 85 -4.62 -6.63 8.96
C PRO A 85 -5.76 -7.63 8.83
N GLU A 86 -6.63 -7.46 7.82
CA GLU A 86 -7.78 -8.34 7.61
C GLU A 86 -7.33 -9.77 7.29
N TYR A 87 -6.36 -9.92 6.38
CA TYR A 87 -5.80 -11.23 6.05
C TYR A 87 -5.13 -11.89 7.26
N ILE A 88 -4.31 -11.16 8.01
CA ILE A 88 -3.65 -11.66 9.22
C ILE A 88 -4.70 -12.12 10.25
N MET A 89 -5.80 -11.38 10.40
CA MET A 89 -6.86 -11.71 11.34
C MET A 89 -7.74 -12.87 10.90
N SER A 90 -7.86 -13.10 9.60
CA SER A 90 -8.67 -14.19 9.02
C SER A 90 -8.12 -15.59 9.31
N SER A 91 -6.83 -15.72 9.63
CA SER A 91 -6.15 -17.02 9.78
C SER A 91 -5.33 -17.11 11.07
N GLU A 92 -5.75 -17.99 11.98
CA GLU A 92 -4.97 -18.31 13.17
C GLU A 92 -3.56 -18.82 12.82
N LYS A 93 -3.45 -19.62 11.75
CA LYS A 93 -2.16 -20.14 11.27
C LYS A 93 -1.20 -19.02 10.90
N VAL A 94 -1.68 -17.97 10.22
CA VAL A 94 -0.85 -16.80 9.88
C VAL A 94 -0.37 -16.10 11.15
N ARG A 95 -1.26 -15.87 12.13
CA ARG A 95 -0.87 -15.24 13.40
C ARG A 95 0.16 -16.05 14.18
N VAL A 96 -0.01 -17.37 14.27
CA VAL A 96 0.95 -18.26 14.94
C VAL A 96 2.29 -18.27 14.19
N ALA A 97 2.26 -18.36 12.86
CA ALA A 97 3.46 -18.32 12.03
C ALA A 97 4.24 -17.00 12.21
N LEU A 98 3.58 -15.85 12.18
CA LEU A 98 4.22 -14.54 12.40
C LEU A 98 4.83 -14.43 13.80
N ARG A 99 4.14 -14.91 14.84
CA ARG A 99 4.70 -14.92 16.21
C ARG A 99 5.92 -15.82 16.32
N LYS A 100 5.88 -17.00 15.69
CA LYS A 100 7.01 -17.93 15.69
C LYS A 100 8.18 -17.35 14.90
N ALA A 101 7.93 -16.81 13.71
CA ALA A 101 8.94 -16.19 12.87
C ALA A 101 9.63 -15.03 13.59
N ARG A 102 8.90 -14.21 14.35
CA ARG A 102 9.50 -13.14 15.17
C ARG A 102 10.56 -13.64 16.16
N GLU A 103 10.47 -14.89 16.64
CA GLU A 103 11.41 -15.45 17.62
C GLU A 103 12.67 -16.04 16.98
N VAL A 104 12.56 -16.58 15.76
CA VAL A 104 13.60 -17.46 15.19
C VAL A 104 13.92 -17.24 13.71
N ALA A 105 13.06 -16.57 12.95
CA ALA A 105 13.25 -16.42 11.51
C ALA A 105 14.28 -15.32 11.21
N THR A 106 15.14 -15.62 10.24
CA THR A 106 16.11 -14.72 9.63
C THR A 106 15.59 -14.21 8.28
N GLU A 107 16.27 -13.22 7.69
CA GLU A 107 15.95 -12.79 6.32
C GLU A 107 16.12 -13.93 5.30
N GLU A 108 17.09 -14.84 5.51
CA GLU A 108 17.29 -16.02 4.66
C GLU A 108 16.09 -16.98 4.73
N ASP A 109 15.50 -17.18 5.91
CA ASP A 109 14.29 -17.99 6.07
C ASP A 109 13.10 -17.40 5.30
N TRP A 110 12.98 -16.07 5.27
CA TRP A 110 11.96 -15.37 4.49
C TRP A 110 12.20 -15.48 2.99
N ASP A 111 13.45 -15.35 2.53
CA ASP A 111 13.80 -15.55 1.13
C ASP A 111 13.42 -16.95 0.64
N ASP A 112 13.71 -17.97 1.43
CA ASP A 112 13.35 -19.35 1.11
C ASP A 112 11.84 -19.58 1.15
N PHE A 113 11.13 -18.94 2.07
CA PHE A 113 9.68 -18.94 2.09
C PHE A 113 9.09 -18.28 0.83
N PHE A 114 9.62 -17.13 0.40
CA PHE A 114 9.20 -16.46 -0.84
C PHE A 114 9.47 -17.34 -2.06
N LYS A 115 10.66 -17.93 -2.20
CA LYS A 115 10.97 -18.87 -3.30
C LYS A 115 9.96 -20.03 -3.34
N LYS A 116 9.62 -20.61 -2.18
CA LYS A 116 8.65 -21.70 -2.07
C LYS A 116 7.24 -21.31 -2.50
N LEU A 117 6.83 -20.06 -2.29
CA LEU A 117 5.53 -19.55 -2.72
C LEU A 117 5.52 -19.15 -4.20
N SER A 118 6.57 -18.49 -4.68
CA SER A 118 6.72 -18.09 -6.09
C SER A 118 6.78 -19.31 -7.02
N GLY A 119 7.38 -20.43 -6.57
CA GLY A 119 7.38 -21.70 -7.31
C GLY A 119 5.99 -22.35 -7.44
N LYS A 120 4.98 -21.87 -6.72
CA LYS A 120 3.57 -22.30 -6.85
C LYS A 120 2.74 -21.37 -7.76
N GLY A 121 3.36 -20.34 -8.33
CA GLY A 121 2.73 -19.24 -9.06
C GLY A 121 2.22 -19.53 -10.47
N GLY A 122 2.09 -20.80 -10.87
CA GLY A 122 1.22 -21.18 -11.98
C GLY A 122 -0.20 -21.37 -11.43
N LYS A 123 -1.02 -20.31 -11.42
CA LYS A 123 -2.44 -20.48 -11.09
C LYS A 123 -3.14 -21.27 -12.20
N ALA A 124 -3.70 -22.43 -11.83
CA ALA A 124 -4.93 -22.93 -12.42
C ALA A 124 -6.11 -22.03 -12.00
#